data_AF-A0A3C2EDT3-F1
#
_entry.id   AF-A0A3C2EDT3-F1
#
_cell.length_a   1.000
_cell.length_b   1.000
_cell.length_c   1.000
_cell.angle_alpha   90.00
_cell.angle_beta   90.00
_cell.angle_gamma   90.00
#
_symmetry.space_group_name_H-M   'P 1'
#
loop_
_entity.id
_entity.type
_entity.pdbx_description
1 polymer ?
#
loop_
_entity_poly.entity_id
_entity_poly.type
_entity_poly.pdbx_seq_one_letter_code
_entity_poly.pdbx_strand_id
1 'polypeptide(L)'
;MLTLQAQLVNQGGTITVKSGATLVVESNLTNTTGSIVLESGATLEITGNFTNQATMNFNAASEVIFTGSSNSQVTSSGGTFGKVRVDKTSANVVLADDMIINGQLNFAGTNAKVVLGGNDLTMGSSSSVAGAGGSNYVVATGSGRFIKPISANSTLTFEVGDNDVSTNYSPLSAAITGSGYSSATVGVNLVNAVHPNKPGTSSDYLTRYWNVLAGGITGYSANLTGTYIAGNDVVGTQSLIDGASYNGADWDYTNAAHSGSTVSSTATNTDIGFTGFKKGDVVLNLTAYIEGYMDGGSMRPVLQNSGETGTGTQCDNLTVELRNATAPYALAHTF
;
A
#
# COMPACT_ATOMS: atom_id res chain seq x y z
N MET A 1 -42.64 -9.91 -3.35
CA MET A 1 -42.89 -8.83 -4.33
C MET A 1 -41.79 -8.94 -5.38
N LEU A 2 -42.07 -9.51 -6.55
CA LEU A 2 -41.11 -9.58 -7.66
C LEU A 2 -41.08 -8.20 -8.30
N THR A 3 -40.13 -7.35 -7.90
CA THR A 3 -39.81 -6.14 -8.65
C THR A 3 -39.10 -6.56 -9.92
N LEU A 4 -39.85 -6.60 -11.03
CA LEU A 4 -39.30 -6.75 -12.37
C LEU A 4 -38.49 -5.47 -12.66
N GLN A 5 -37.21 -5.44 -12.31
CA GLN A 5 -36.35 -4.35 -12.76
C GLN A 5 -36.05 -4.58 -14.25
N ALA A 6 -36.27 -3.56 -15.08
CA ALA A 6 -36.05 -3.65 -16.52
C ALA A 6 -34.56 -3.86 -16.82
N GLN A 7 -34.18 -5.05 -17.28
CA GLN A 7 -32.82 -5.38 -17.67
C GLN A 7 -32.56 -4.97 -19.12
N LEU A 8 -31.41 -4.33 -19.39
CA LEU A 8 -30.94 -4.16 -20.76
C LEU A 8 -30.10 -5.38 -21.15
N VAL A 9 -30.59 -6.18 -22.10
CA VAL A 9 -29.87 -7.35 -22.61
C VAL A 9 -29.52 -7.17 -24.08
N ASN A 10 -28.22 -7.24 -24.41
CA ASN A 10 -27.72 -7.35 -25.77
C ASN A 10 -27.29 -8.80 -26.06
N GLN A 11 -27.91 -9.39 -27.09
CA GLN A 11 -27.66 -10.78 -27.52
C GLN A 11 -27.37 -10.84 -29.03
N GLY A 12 -26.52 -9.94 -29.52
CA GLY A 12 -26.00 -9.99 -30.89
C GLY A 12 -26.08 -8.67 -31.64
N GLY A 13 -26.72 -7.65 -31.06
CA GLY A 13 -26.78 -6.31 -31.63
C GLY A 13 -25.53 -5.48 -31.32
N THR A 14 -25.52 -4.27 -31.87
CA THR A 14 -24.57 -3.22 -31.47
C THR A 14 -25.34 -2.12 -30.78
N ILE A 15 -25.04 -1.88 -29.51
CA ILE A 15 -25.50 -0.71 -28.78
C ILE A 15 -24.45 0.37 -28.94
N THR A 16 -24.81 1.50 -29.55
CA THR A 16 -23.92 2.67 -29.66
C THR A 16 -24.53 3.84 -28.93
N VAL A 17 -23.82 4.34 -27.91
CA VAL A 17 -24.13 5.64 -27.30
C VAL A 17 -23.26 6.69 -27.99
N LYS A 18 -23.92 7.60 -28.68
CA LYS A 18 -23.28 8.62 -29.51
C LYS A 18 -22.57 9.68 -28.67
N SER A 19 -21.62 10.37 -29.28
CA SER A 19 -20.86 11.45 -28.64
C SER A 19 -21.79 12.45 -27.92
N GLY A 20 -21.58 12.66 -26.63
CA GLY A 20 -22.37 13.57 -25.78
C GLY A 20 -23.76 13.07 -25.39
N ALA A 21 -24.17 11.87 -25.82
CA ALA A 21 -25.44 11.27 -25.42
C ALA A 21 -25.29 10.47 -24.11
N THR A 22 -26.41 10.31 -23.41
CA THR A 22 -26.49 9.50 -22.19
C THR A 22 -27.44 8.33 -22.40
N LEU A 23 -26.98 7.12 -22.06
CA LEU A 23 -27.84 5.95 -21.87
C LEU A 23 -27.95 5.66 -20.38
N VAL A 24 -29.17 5.65 -19.85
CA VAL A 24 -29.45 5.30 -18.45
C VAL A 24 -30.07 3.91 -18.40
N VAL A 25 -29.50 3.04 -17.57
CA VAL A 25 -29.99 1.69 -17.29
C VAL A 25 -30.29 1.60 -15.80
N GLU A 26 -31.56 1.70 -15.45
CA GLU A 26 -32.04 1.64 -14.05
C GLU A 26 -32.07 0.21 -13.47
N SER A 27 -31.33 -0.72 -14.07
CA SER A 27 -31.11 -2.08 -13.57
C SER A 27 -29.78 -2.64 -14.12
N ASN A 28 -29.71 -3.95 -14.36
CA ASN A 28 -28.56 -4.64 -14.92
C ASN A 28 -28.45 -4.37 -16.43
N LEU A 29 -27.22 -4.19 -16.88
CA LEU A 29 -26.83 -4.25 -18.29
C LEU A 29 -26.07 -5.57 -18.51
N THR A 30 -26.51 -6.35 -19.50
CA THR A 30 -25.88 -7.61 -19.88
C THR A 30 -25.62 -7.65 -21.37
N ASN A 31 -24.36 -7.81 -21.78
CA ASN A 31 -23.95 -8.01 -23.16
C ASN A 31 -23.31 -9.39 -23.30
N THR A 32 -24.09 -10.36 -23.76
CA THR A 32 -23.63 -11.75 -23.92
C THR A 32 -22.96 -11.96 -25.28
N THR A 33 -23.50 -11.32 -26.33
CA THR A 33 -22.97 -11.35 -27.69
C THR A 33 -23.21 -9.99 -28.38
N GLY A 34 -22.41 -9.66 -29.39
CA GLY A 34 -22.49 -8.37 -30.08
C GLY A 34 -21.50 -7.34 -29.51
N SER A 35 -21.85 -6.06 -29.52
CA SER A 35 -20.96 -4.99 -29.03
C SER A 35 -21.67 -3.87 -28.28
N ILE A 36 -20.96 -3.26 -27.34
CA ILE A 36 -21.30 -1.96 -26.77
C ILE A 36 -20.21 -0.97 -27.14
N VAL A 37 -20.61 0.16 -27.72
CA VAL A 37 -19.75 1.25 -28.16
C VAL A 37 -20.15 2.52 -27.42
N LEU A 38 -19.20 3.12 -26.71
CA LEU A 38 -19.35 4.47 -26.14
C LEU A 38 -18.41 5.40 -26.90
N GLU A 39 -18.99 6.32 -27.67
CA GLU A 39 -18.21 7.33 -28.40
C GLU A 39 -17.61 8.37 -27.44
N SER A 40 -16.76 9.26 -27.97
CA SER A 40 -16.13 10.31 -27.16
C SER A 40 -17.18 11.15 -26.42
N GLY A 41 -17.04 11.28 -25.09
CA GLY A 41 -17.97 12.05 -24.27
C GLY A 41 -19.37 11.45 -24.12
N ALA A 42 -19.60 10.21 -24.57
CA ALA A 42 -20.81 9.47 -24.27
C ALA A 42 -20.84 9.02 -22.80
N THR A 43 -22.03 8.97 -22.22
CA THR A 43 -22.24 8.52 -20.83
C THR A 43 -23.14 7.29 -20.78
N LEU A 44 -22.72 6.30 -19.99
CA LEU A 44 -23.52 5.13 -19.63
C LEU A 44 -23.72 5.13 -18.11
N GLU A 45 -24.94 5.38 -17.67
CA GLU A 45 -25.30 5.32 -16.25
C GLU A 45 -26.01 4.00 -15.93
N ILE A 46 -25.61 3.33 -14.86
CA ILE A 46 -26.11 2.01 -14.47
C ILE A 46 -26.34 1.97 -12.96
N THR A 47 -27.55 1.58 -12.54
CA THR A 47 -27.86 1.38 -11.11
C THR A 47 -27.54 -0.05 -10.64
N GLY A 48 -27.67 -1.04 -11.54
CA GLY A 48 -27.44 -2.47 -11.28
C GLY A 48 -26.05 -2.96 -11.70
N ASN A 49 -25.97 -4.24 -12.04
CA ASN A 49 -24.72 -4.89 -12.48
C ASN A 49 -24.38 -4.52 -13.93
N PHE A 50 -23.08 -4.48 -14.23
CA PHE A 50 -22.57 -4.39 -15.60
C PHE A 50 -21.89 -5.71 -15.95
N THR A 51 -22.44 -6.46 -16.89
CA THR A 51 -21.86 -7.72 -17.35
C THR A 51 -21.62 -7.65 -18.85
N ASN A 52 -20.36 -7.53 -19.26
CA ASN A 52 -19.95 -7.59 -20.65
C ASN A 52 -19.08 -8.82 -20.90
N GLN A 53 -19.60 -9.76 -21.69
CA GLN A 53 -18.90 -10.98 -22.14
C GLN A 53 -18.57 -10.96 -23.65
N ALA A 54 -18.80 -9.81 -24.30
CA ALA A 54 -18.55 -9.63 -25.73
C ALA A 54 -17.75 -8.34 -25.99
N THR A 55 -17.82 -7.76 -27.20
CA THR A 55 -16.97 -6.62 -27.57
C THR A 55 -17.34 -5.35 -26.81
N MET A 56 -16.35 -4.77 -26.13
CA MET A 56 -16.43 -3.44 -25.49
C MET A 56 -15.52 -2.47 -26.23
N ASN A 57 -16.10 -1.41 -26.81
CA ASN A 57 -15.36 -0.35 -27.50
C ASN A 57 -15.68 1.01 -26.85
N PHE A 58 -15.07 1.28 -25.70
CA PHE A 58 -15.32 2.53 -24.96
C PHE A 58 -14.19 3.51 -25.24
N ASN A 59 -14.55 4.70 -25.70
CA ASN A 59 -13.60 5.78 -25.90
C ASN A 59 -13.02 6.25 -24.55
N ALA A 60 -11.76 6.66 -24.51
CA ALA A 60 -11.11 7.14 -23.27
C ALA A 60 -11.85 8.34 -22.62
N ALA A 61 -12.55 9.16 -23.41
CA ALA A 61 -13.33 10.29 -22.94
C ALA A 61 -14.79 9.94 -22.58
N SER A 62 -15.27 8.73 -22.87
CA SER A 62 -16.58 8.24 -22.42
C SER A 62 -16.60 8.03 -20.90
N GLU A 63 -17.78 8.02 -20.28
CA GLU A 63 -17.93 7.83 -18.83
C GLU A 63 -18.95 6.74 -18.53
N VAL A 64 -18.57 5.80 -17.68
CA VAL A 64 -19.50 4.86 -17.04
C VAL A 64 -19.74 5.30 -15.61
N ILE A 65 -21.01 5.51 -15.24
CA ILE A 65 -21.41 5.96 -13.92
C ILE A 65 -22.17 4.83 -13.23
N PHE A 66 -21.69 4.42 -12.06
CA PHE A 66 -22.39 3.45 -11.20
C PHE A 66 -23.15 4.20 -10.11
N THR A 67 -24.49 4.19 -10.17
CA THR A 67 -25.38 4.91 -9.25
C THR A 67 -26.24 3.98 -8.39
N GLY A 68 -26.99 4.54 -7.45
CA GLY A 68 -27.94 3.80 -6.61
C GLY A 68 -27.37 3.27 -5.28
N SER A 69 -28.21 2.54 -4.55
CA SER A 69 -27.97 2.11 -3.16
C SER A 69 -27.63 0.62 -3.00
N SER A 70 -27.58 -0.13 -4.10
CA SER A 70 -27.19 -1.55 -4.12
C SER A 70 -25.81 -1.73 -4.78
N ASN A 71 -25.13 -2.82 -4.46
CA ASN A 71 -23.85 -3.13 -5.08
C ASN A 71 -24.01 -3.32 -6.59
N SER A 72 -23.02 -2.86 -7.36
CA SER A 72 -22.86 -3.21 -8.77
C SER A 72 -21.72 -4.20 -8.91
N GLN A 73 -22.01 -5.41 -9.39
CA GLN A 73 -20.96 -6.32 -9.88
C GLN A 73 -20.57 -5.90 -11.30
N VAL A 74 -19.26 -5.87 -11.57
CA VAL A 74 -18.70 -5.45 -12.85
C VAL A 74 -17.89 -6.59 -13.46
N THR A 75 -18.28 -6.99 -14.67
CA THR A 75 -17.54 -7.94 -15.51
C THR A 75 -17.25 -7.24 -16.84
N SER A 76 -15.97 -7.07 -17.17
CA SER A 76 -15.51 -6.39 -18.38
C SER A 76 -15.08 -7.34 -19.50
N SER A 77 -14.73 -8.58 -19.14
CA SER A 77 -14.05 -9.59 -19.96
C SER A 77 -12.77 -9.06 -20.62
N GLY A 78 -11.98 -8.29 -19.86
CA GLY A 78 -10.75 -7.64 -20.35
C GLY A 78 -10.98 -6.37 -21.16
N GLY A 79 -12.23 -5.90 -21.24
CA GLY A 79 -12.57 -4.62 -21.85
C GLY A 79 -12.05 -3.43 -21.04
N THR A 80 -11.72 -2.34 -21.73
CA THR A 80 -11.18 -1.13 -21.10
C THR A 80 -12.24 -0.05 -20.98
N PHE A 81 -12.41 0.48 -19.78
CA PHE A 81 -13.25 1.64 -19.53
C PHE A 81 -12.52 2.94 -19.90
N GLY A 82 -13.29 3.94 -20.32
CA GLY A 82 -12.83 5.33 -20.39
C GLY A 82 -12.69 5.91 -19.00
N LYS A 83 -13.62 6.80 -18.62
CA LYS A 83 -13.79 7.28 -17.24
C LYS A 83 -14.78 6.39 -16.51
N VAL A 84 -14.60 6.26 -15.20
CA VAL A 84 -15.54 5.59 -14.31
C VAL A 84 -15.85 6.51 -13.16
N ARG A 85 -17.14 6.72 -12.89
CA ARG A 85 -17.61 7.44 -11.73
C ARG A 85 -18.38 6.51 -10.80
N VAL A 86 -17.90 6.41 -9.58
CA VAL A 86 -18.59 5.70 -8.49
C VAL A 86 -19.42 6.71 -7.73
N ASP A 87 -20.72 6.68 -7.97
CA ASP A 87 -21.71 7.62 -7.45
C ASP A 87 -22.81 6.85 -6.69
N LYS A 88 -22.32 5.90 -5.88
CA LYS A 88 -23.13 5.08 -4.98
C LYS A 88 -23.40 5.83 -3.68
N THR A 89 -24.58 5.62 -3.10
CA THR A 89 -25.01 6.31 -1.87
C THR A 89 -24.72 5.52 -0.58
N SER A 90 -24.70 4.19 -0.67
CA SER A 90 -24.51 3.30 0.49
C SER A 90 -23.99 1.91 0.10
N ALA A 91 -23.34 1.80 -1.05
CA ALA A 91 -22.97 0.52 -1.66
C ALA A 91 -21.70 0.65 -2.49
N ASN A 92 -21.22 -0.49 -2.98
CA ASN A 92 -19.93 -0.60 -3.63
C ASN A 92 -20.06 -0.98 -5.11
N VAL A 93 -19.06 -0.60 -5.89
CA VAL A 93 -18.72 -1.30 -7.13
C VAL A 93 -17.83 -2.48 -6.75
N VAL A 94 -18.17 -3.68 -7.19
CA VAL A 94 -17.45 -4.92 -6.87
C VAL A 94 -16.95 -5.55 -8.16
N LEU A 95 -15.65 -5.78 -8.25
CA LEU A 95 -15.05 -6.39 -9.44
C LEU A 95 -15.31 -7.90 -9.45
N ALA A 96 -15.85 -8.40 -10.57
CA ALA A 96 -15.99 -9.83 -10.83
C ALA A 96 -14.85 -10.36 -11.72
N ASP A 97 -14.13 -9.48 -12.41
CA ASP A 97 -12.90 -9.73 -13.15
C ASP A 97 -11.96 -8.52 -13.07
N ASP A 98 -10.77 -8.62 -13.67
CA ASP A 98 -9.84 -7.50 -13.75
C ASP A 98 -10.48 -6.33 -14.51
N MET A 99 -10.22 -5.11 -14.03
CA MET A 99 -10.77 -3.89 -14.59
C MET A 99 -9.65 -2.95 -15.03
N ILE A 100 -9.77 -2.40 -16.24
CA ILE A 100 -8.85 -1.38 -16.76
C ILE A 100 -9.59 -0.07 -16.96
N ILE A 101 -9.04 1.04 -16.44
CA ILE A 101 -9.58 2.40 -16.59
C ILE A 101 -8.51 3.29 -17.23
N ASN A 102 -8.73 3.71 -18.48
CA ASN A 102 -7.79 4.58 -19.20
C ASN A 102 -7.98 6.07 -18.91
N GLY A 103 -9.16 6.46 -18.43
CA GLY A 103 -9.51 7.83 -18.06
C GLY A 103 -9.42 8.06 -16.55
N GLN A 104 -10.38 8.79 -16.00
CA GLN A 104 -10.43 9.09 -14.56
C GLN A 104 -11.25 8.04 -13.82
N LEU A 105 -10.77 7.61 -12.64
CA LEU A 105 -11.60 7.02 -11.59
C LEU A 105 -12.05 8.13 -10.64
N ASN A 106 -13.34 8.41 -10.60
CA ASN A 106 -13.91 9.46 -9.76
C ASN A 106 -14.85 8.88 -8.70
N PHE A 107 -14.57 9.14 -7.43
CA PHE A 107 -15.48 8.83 -6.34
C PHE A 107 -16.35 10.05 -6.02
N ALA A 108 -17.58 10.07 -6.54
CA ALA A 108 -18.52 11.18 -6.38
C ALA A 108 -19.54 10.96 -5.27
N GLY A 109 -19.82 9.70 -4.93
CA GLY A 109 -20.80 9.33 -3.90
C GLY A 109 -20.30 9.49 -2.46
N THR A 110 -21.18 9.20 -1.51
CA THR A 110 -20.86 9.12 -0.07
C THR A 110 -20.76 7.65 0.32
N ASN A 111 -19.59 7.17 0.74
CA ASN A 111 -19.28 5.74 0.91
C ASN A 111 -19.18 4.98 -0.42
N ALA A 112 -18.65 5.65 -1.45
CA ALA A 112 -18.41 5.07 -2.76
C ALA A 112 -17.08 4.31 -2.76
N LYS A 113 -17.12 2.98 -2.83
CA LYS A 113 -15.91 2.15 -2.88
C LYS A 113 -15.86 1.29 -4.14
N VAL A 114 -14.65 0.98 -4.60
CA VAL A 114 -14.39 -0.10 -5.56
C VAL A 114 -13.74 -1.26 -4.81
N VAL A 115 -14.41 -2.41 -4.74
CA VAL A 115 -13.94 -3.60 -4.04
C VAL A 115 -13.32 -4.57 -5.05
N LEU A 116 -12.03 -4.83 -4.86
CA LEU A 116 -11.23 -5.63 -5.79
C LEU A 116 -11.46 -7.13 -5.64
N GLY A 117 -11.55 -7.60 -4.39
CA GLY A 117 -11.52 -9.03 -4.10
C GLY A 117 -10.23 -9.68 -4.61
N GLY A 118 -10.35 -10.63 -5.52
CA GLY A 118 -9.21 -11.30 -6.15
C GLY A 118 -8.68 -10.64 -7.43
N ASN A 119 -9.33 -9.58 -7.90
CA ASN A 119 -9.11 -9.00 -9.22
C ASN A 119 -8.30 -7.69 -9.16
N ASP A 120 -7.54 -7.40 -10.19
CA ASP A 120 -6.76 -6.17 -10.27
C ASP A 120 -7.58 -5.01 -10.85
N LEU A 121 -7.35 -3.81 -10.30
CA LEU A 121 -7.79 -2.56 -10.90
C LEU A 121 -6.57 -1.87 -11.48
N THR A 122 -6.48 -1.78 -12.81
CA THR A 122 -5.35 -1.16 -13.50
C THR A 122 -5.74 0.19 -14.11
N MET A 123 -4.96 1.20 -13.78
CA MET A 123 -5.12 2.54 -14.34
C MET A 123 -4.27 2.69 -15.62
N GLY A 124 -4.75 3.48 -16.60
CA GLY A 124 -3.99 3.82 -17.81
C GLY A 124 -2.91 4.88 -17.57
N SER A 125 -1.95 5.02 -18.49
CA SER A 125 -0.79 5.94 -18.33
C SER A 125 -1.14 7.42 -18.19
N SER A 126 -2.32 7.83 -18.68
CA SER A 126 -2.81 9.21 -18.61
C SER A 126 -4.03 9.36 -17.70
N SER A 127 -4.29 8.35 -16.87
CA SER A 127 -5.41 8.31 -15.95
C SER A 127 -5.22 9.22 -14.72
N SER A 128 -6.29 9.43 -13.97
CA SER A 128 -6.25 10.12 -12.67
C SER A 128 -7.26 9.49 -11.71
N VAL A 129 -7.08 9.77 -10.42
CA VAL A 129 -8.04 9.44 -9.36
C VAL A 129 -8.53 10.75 -8.74
N ALA A 130 -9.84 10.87 -8.53
CA ALA A 130 -10.47 12.04 -7.91
C ALA A 130 -11.51 11.62 -6.88
N GLY A 131 -11.77 12.50 -5.90
CA GLY A 131 -12.84 12.30 -4.90
C GLY A 131 -12.56 11.25 -3.82
N ALA A 132 -11.36 10.67 -3.80
CA ALA A 132 -10.95 9.74 -2.75
C ALA A 132 -10.79 10.44 -1.39
N GLY A 133 -11.09 9.74 -0.31
CA GLY A 133 -11.05 10.27 1.05
C GLY A 133 -11.64 9.28 2.06
N GLY A 134 -11.97 9.76 3.26
CA GLY A 134 -12.32 8.92 4.42
C GLY A 134 -13.31 7.79 4.17
N SER A 135 -14.32 7.99 3.31
CA SER A 135 -15.35 7.00 2.94
C SER A 135 -15.26 6.50 1.49
N ASN A 136 -14.34 7.07 0.69
CA ASN A 136 -14.28 6.89 -0.76
C ASN A 136 -12.90 6.40 -1.19
N TYR A 137 -12.77 5.14 -1.59
CA TYR A 137 -11.47 4.52 -1.89
C TYR A 137 -11.60 3.16 -2.58
N VAL A 138 -10.46 2.63 -3.01
CA VAL A 138 -10.33 1.25 -3.48
C VAL A 138 -10.13 0.32 -2.29
N VAL A 139 -11.00 -0.67 -2.12
CA VAL A 139 -10.83 -1.75 -1.13
C VAL A 139 -9.98 -2.85 -1.75
N ALA A 140 -8.69 -2.85 -1.41
CA ALA A 140 -7.68 -3.77 -1.95
C ALA A 140 -7.22 -4.78 -0.88
N THR A 141 -8.17 -5.41 -0.16
CA THR A 141 -7.85 -6.32 0.97
C THR A 141 -7.77 -7.81 0.63
N GLY A 142 -8.10 -8.18 -0.61
CA GLY A 142 -7.92 -9.54 -1.12
C GLY A 142 -6.56 -9.70 -1.82
N SER A 143 -6.48 -10.64 -2.76
CA SER A 143 -5.27 -10.85 -3.57
C SER A 143 -5.11 -9.86 -4.73
N GLY A 144 -6.19 -9.14 -5.09
CA GLY A 144 -6.16 -8.11 -6.13
C GLY A 144 -5.44 -6.83 -5.69
N ARG A 145 -4.83 -6.14 -6.65
CA ARG A 145 -4.04 -4.92 -6.45
C ARG A 145 -4.64 -3.73 -7.18
N PHE A 146 -4.46 -2.56 -6.59
CA PHE A 146 -4.63 -1.30 -7.30
C PHE A 146 -3.33 -0.94 -8.01
N ILE A 147 -3.32 -0.99 -9.34
CA ILE A 147 -2.13 -0.88 -10.18
C ILE A 147 -2.12 0.45 -10.91
N LYS A 148 -1.01 1.19 -10.77
CA LYS A 148 -0.76 2.44 -11.48
C LYS A 148 0.52 2.34 -12.32
N PRO A 149 0.49 2.77 -13.59
CA PRO A 149 1.66 2.83 -14.44
C PRO A 149 2.55 4.02 -14.05
N ILE A 150 3.83 3.93 -14.40
CA ILE A 150 4.80 4.99 -14.18
C ILE A 150 5.78 5.04 -15.35
N SER A 151 6.14 6.23 -15.82
CA SER A 151 7.04 6.41 -16.97
C SER A 151 8.28 7.26 -16.67
N ALA A 152 8.36 7.82 -15.45
CA ALA A 152 9.46 8.65 -14.96
C ALA A 152 9.43 8.71 -13.43
N ASN A 153 10.49 9.23 -12.80
CA ASN A 153 10.50 9.52 -11.36
C ASN A 153 9.28 10.37 -11.00
N SER A 154 8.47 9.89 -10.06
CA SER A 154 7.22 10.55 -9.65
C SER A 154 6.75 10.00 -8.31
N THR A 155 5.89 10.76 -7.65
CA THR A 155 5.12 10.26 -6.51
C THR A 155 3.78 9.71 -7.01
N LEU A 156 3.48 8.48 -6.64
CA LEU A 156 2.16 7.88 -6.80
C LEU A 156 1.48 7.83 -5.43
N THR A 157 0.22 8.23 -5.37
CA THR A 157 -0.66 7.94 -4.23
C THR A 157 -1.55 6.78 -4.61
N PHE A 158 -1.70 5.79 -3.74
CA PHE A 158 -2.64 4.69 -3.88
C PHE A 158 -3.77 4.90 -2.91
N GLU A 159 -4.94 5.25 -3.43
CA GLU A 159 -6.14 5.58 -2.67
C GLU A 159 -6.84 4.31 -2.17
N VAL A 160 -6.13 3.53 -1.34
CA VAL A 160 -6.59 2.25 -0.81
C VAL A 160 -7.16 2.36 0.60
N GLY A 161 -7.96 1.37 0.97
CA GLY A 161 -8.51 1.19 2.31
C GLY A 161 -9.07 -0.21 2.50
N ASP A 162 -9.73 -0.45 3.63
CA ASP A 162 -10.39 -1.72 3.95
C ASP A 162 -11.89 -1.53 4.21
N ASN A 163 -12.62 -2.63 4.40
CA ASN A 163 -14.08 -2.60 4.55
C ASN A 163 -14.56 -2.89 5.99
N ASP A 164 -13.68 -2.79 6.99
CA ASP A 164 -14.00 -3.15 8.37
C ASP A 164 -14.98 -2.16 9.03
N VAL A 165 -14.88 -0.86 8.73
CA VAL A 165 -15.87 0.17 9.08
C VAL A 165 -16.15 1.12 7.91
N SER A 166 -17.12 2.04 8.08
CA SER A 166 -17.52 2.99 7.03
C SER A 166 -16.37 3.89 6.56
N THR A 167 -15.41 4.22 7.44
CA THR A 167 -14.28 5.10 7.14
C THR A 167 -12.92 4.49 7.47
N ASN A 168 -12.34 3.73 6.53
CA ASN A 168 -11.01 3.10 6.68
C ASN A 168 -10.08 3.40 5.50
N TYR A 169 -10.06 4.66 5.09
CA TYR A 169 -9.14 5.15 4.09
C TYR A 169 -7.70 5.16 4.63
N SER A 170 -6.80 4.48 3.94
CA SER A 170 -5.43 4.25 4.39
C SER A 170 -4.45 4.30 3.22
N PRO A 171 -4.29 5.48 2.61
CA PRO A 171 -3.51 5.63 1.40
C PRO A 171 -2.03 5.33 1.63
N LEU A 172 -1.40 4.81 0.58
CA LEU A 172 0.05 4.69 0.48
C LEU A 172 0.57 5.71 -0.53
N SER A 173 1.46 6.59 -0.10
CA SER A 173 2.27 7.42 -1.00
C SER A 173 3.59 6.72 -1.29
N ALA A 174 4.01 6.69 -2.55
CA ALA A 174 5.26 6.11 -3.01
C ALA A 174 5.98 7.12 -3.90
N ALA A 175 7.01 7.78 -3.37
CA ALA A 175 7.91 8.63 -4.14
C ALA A 175 8.98 7.76 -4.80
N ILE A 176 8.74 7.42 -6.07
CA ILE A 176 9.50 6.41 -6.81
C ILE A 176 10.61 7.07 -7.62
N THR A 177 11.78 6.45 -7.58
CA THR A 177 12.95 6.77 -8.36
C THR A 177 13.46 5.53 -9.09
N GLY A 178 14.03 5.75 -10.28
CA GLY A 178 14.65 4.73 -11.10
C GLY A 178 15.49 5.37 -12.21
N SER A 179 16.31 4.55 -12.86
CA SER A 179 17.15 4.96 -13.98
C SER A 179 16.57 4.57 -15.35
N GLY A 180 15.48 3.79 -15.38
CA GLY A 180 14.80 3.39 -16.61
C GLY A 180 13.42 2.81 -16.35
N TYR A 181 12.50 3.00 -17.30
CA TYR A 181 11.08 2.63 -17.20
C TYR A 181 10.62 1.94 -18.49
N SER A 182 10.20 0.67 -18.40
CA SER A 182 9.72 -0.12 -19.53
C SER A 182 8.44 -0.85 -19.14
N SER A 183 7.30 -0.39 -19.66
CA SER A 183 5.96 -0.86 -19.23
C SER A 183 5.82 -0.91 -17.71
N ALA A 184 6.39 0.10 -17.03
CA ALA A 184 6.59 0.07 -15.60
C ALA A 184 5.28 0.33 -14.85
N THR A 185 5.09 -0.44 -13.78
CA THR A 185 3.90 -0.37 -12.92
C THR A 185 4.29 -0.50 -11.46
N VAL A 186 3.44 0.04 -10.60
CA VAL A 186 3.43 -0.24 -9.16
C VAL A 186 2.01 -0.58 -8.77
N GLY A 187 1.86 -1.73 -8.11
CA GLY A 187 0.60 -2.25 -7.59
C GLY A 187 0.63 -2.33 -6.08
N VAL A 188 -0.49 -1.97 -5.45
CA VAL A 188 -0.64 -2.01 -3.99
C VAL A 188 -1.88 -2.81 -3.62
N ASN A 189 -1.73 -3.72 -2.66
CA ASN A 189 -2.85 -4.21 -1.87
C ASN A 189 -2.59 -3.92 -0.38
N LEU A 190 -3.63 -4.01 0.43
CA LEU A 190 -3.65 -3.67 1.84
C LEU A 190 -4.03 -4.91 2.64
N VAL A 191 -3.46 -5.11 3.81
CA VAL A 191 -3.90 -6.15 4.74
C VAL A 191 -4.16 -5.52 6.11
N ASN A 192 -5.39 -5.69 6.61
CA ASN A 192 -5.81 -5.28 7.95
C ASN A 192 -5.48 -6.39 8.96
N ALA A 193 -4.19 -6.63 9.17
CA ALA A 193 -3.68 -7.55 10.18
C ALA A 193 -2.23 -7.19 10.54
N VAL A 194 -1.71 -7.79 11.61
CA VAL A 194 -0.27 -7.71 11.93
C VAL A 194 0.53 -8.35 10.80
N HIS A 195 1.62 -7.71 10.38
CA HIS A 195 2.51 -8.30 9.38
C HIS A 195 3.14 -9.60 9.94
N PRO A 196 3.11 -10.73 9.22
CA PRO A 196 3.49 -12.04 9.75
C PRO A 196 4.96 -12.12 10.20
N ASN A 197 5.83 -11.33 9.56
CA ASN A 197 7.27 -11.29 9.88
C ASN A 197 7.65 -10.18 10.86
N LYS A 198 6.69 -9.50 11.51
CA LYS A 198 7.00 -8.51 12.56
C LYS A 198 7.87 -9.16 13.64
N PRO A 199 8.97 -8.53 14.09
CA PRO A 199 9.78 -9.07 15.17
C PRO A 199 8.93 -9.38 16.42
N GLY A 200 9.13 -10.58 16.99
CA GLY A 200 8.39 -11.05 18.16
C GLY A 200 8.64 -10.20 19.42
N THR A 201 9.78 -9.53 19.49
CA THR A 201 10.17 -8.62 20.59
C THR A 201 9.52 -7.24 20.50
N SER A 202 8.89 -6.88 19.37
CA SER A 202 8.27 -5.56 19.20
C SER A 202 6.87 -5.53 19.81
N SER A 203 6.73 -4.77 20.90
CA SER A 203 5.48 -4.54 21.65
C SER A 203 4.59 -3.45 21.07
N ASP A 204 5.16 -2.55 20.26
CA ASP A 204 4.47 -1.39 19.70
C ASP A 204 4.46 -1.52 18.18
N TYR A 205 3.29 -1.64 17.55
CA TYR A 205 3.19 -1.98 16.14
C TYR A 205 1.85 -1.64 15.51
N LEU A 206 1.83 -1.65 14.17
CA LEU A 206 0.61 -1.54 13.39
C LEU A 206 -0.02 -2.92 13.13
N THR A 207 -1.35 -3.00 13.22
CA THR A 207 -2.16 -4.12 12.72
C THR A 207 -2.58 -3.89 11.27
N ARG A 208 -1.70 -3.30 10.48
CA ARG A 208 -1.92 -2.98 9.07
C ARG A 208 -0.60 -3.01 8.30
N TYR A 209 -0.64 -3.52 7.08
CA TYR A 209 0.48 -3.41 6.15
C TYR A 209 0.02 -3.26 4.71
N TRP A 210 0.88 -2.70 3.89
CA TRP A 210 0.69 -2.56 2.45
C TRP A 210 1.68 -3.46 1.74
N ASN A 211 1.23 -4.34 0.86
CA ASN A 211 2.16 -5.01 -0.05
C ASN A 211 2.30 -4.16 -1.31
N VAL A 212 3.54 -3.99 -1.74
CA VAL A 212 3.90 -3.21 -2.91
C VAL A 212 4.61 -4.14 -3.89
N LEU A 213 4.09 -4.19 -5.11
CA LEU A 213 4.70 -4.91 -6.22
C LEU A 213 4.99 -3.92 -7.36
N ALA A 214 6.27 -3.69 -7.64
CA ALA A 214 6.75 -2.88 -8.74
C ALA A 214 7.30 -3.77 -9.86
N GLY A 215 7.21 -3.30 -11.10
CA GLY A 215 7.75 -3.98 -12.27
C GLY A 215 8.23 -2.98 -13.31
N GLY A 216 9.19 -3.38 -14.15
CA GLY A 216 9.67 -2.58 -15.28
C GLY A 216 10.50 -1.35 -14.93
N ILE A 217 10.95 -1.20 -13.67
CA ILE A 217 11.76 -0.06 -13.20
C ILE A 217 13.19 -0.52 -12.94
N THR A 218 14.15 0.05 -13.67
CA THR A 218 15.59 -0.21 -13.45
C THR A 218 16.09 0.65 -12.29
N GLY A 219 16.85 0.05 -11.35
CA GLY A 219 17.36 0.78 -10.18
C GLY A 219 16.26 1.30 -9.27
N TYR A 220 15.20 0.50 -9.08
CA TYR A 220 14.04 0.87 -8.27
C TYR A 220 14.43 1.30 -6.84
N SER A 221 13.90 2.44 -6.43
CA SER A 221 13.86 2.87 -5.04
C SER A 221 12.61 3.70 -4.81
N ALA A 222 11.90 3.47 -3.72
CA ALA A 222 10.72 4.23 -3.35
C ALA A 222 10.77 4.65 -1.89
N ASN A 223 10.56 5.94 -1.62
CA ASN A 223 10.21 6.39 -0.28
C ASN A 223 8.71 6.20 -0.09
N LEU A 224 8.36 5.27 0.79
CA LEU A 224 6.98 4.91 1.10
C LEU A 224 6.50 5.73 2.30
N THR A 225 5.25 6.16 2.27
CA THR A 225 4.56 6.78 3.40
C THR A 225 3.15 6.23 3.48
N GLY A 226 2.90 5.40 4.49
CA GLY A 226 1.61 4.76 4.73
C GLY A 226 0.83 5.54 5.78
N THR A 227 -0.44 5.85 5.49
CA THR A 227 -1.34 6.48 6.45
C THR A 227 -2.20 5.43 7.12
N TYR A 228 -2.08 5.29 8.44
CA TYR A 228 -2.87 4.36 9.23
C TYR A 228 -3.92 5.07 10.07
N ILE A 229 -4.81 4.30 10.69
CA ILE A 229 -5.93 4.75 11.50
C ILE A 229 -5.52 4.62 12.96
N ALA A 230 -5.07 5.72 13.57
CA ALA A 230 -4.46 5.71 14.91
C ALA A 230 -5.32 5.03 16.00
N GLY A 231 -6.64 5.19 15.96
CA GLY A 231 -7.54 4.59 16.95
C GLY A 231 -7.78 3.08 16.80
N ASN A 232 -7.44 2.50 15.64
CA ASN A 232 -7.79 1.12 15.30
C ASN A 232 -6.56 0.25 15.02
N ASP A 233 -5.53 0.84 14.40
CA ASP A 233 -4.39 0.07 13.89
C ASP A 233 -3.22 0.00 14.86
N VAL A 234 -3.21 0.82 15.92
CA VAL A 234 -2.07 0.95 16.83
C VAL A 234 -2.20 -0.01 18.00
N VAL A 235 -1.18 -0.84 18.19
CA VAL A 235 -0.93 -1.56 19.43
C VAL A 235 0.28 -0.94 20.11
N GLY A 236 0.17 -0.61 21.40
CA GLY A 236 1.23 0.03 22.17
C GLY A 236 1.32 1.54 21.99
N THR A 237 2.54 2.07 21.99
CA THR A 237 2.84 3.50 21.98
C THR A 237 3.09 4.00 20.57
N GLN A 238 2.15 4.78 20.03
CA GLN A 238 2.19 5.27 18.65
C GLN A 238 3.50 5.99 18.28
N SER A 239 4.04 6.82 19.17
CA SER A 239 5.26 7.60 18.93
C SER A 239 6.55 6.78 18.90
N LEU A 240 6.46 5.45 19.05
CA LEU A 240 7.60 4.54 18.94
C LEU A 240 7.55 3.69 17.67
N ILE A 241 6.51 3.83 16.85
CA ILE A 241 6.25 2.98 15.69
C ILE A 241 6.80 3.67 14.44
N ASP A 242 7.99 3.28 13.99
CA ASP A 242 8.57 3.76 12.74
C ASP A 242 8.25 2.81 11.57
N GLY A 243 8.30 3.33 10.35
CA GLY A 243 8.09 2.53 9.14
C GLY A 243 9.25 1.58 8.84
N ALA A 244 8.93 0.42 8.28
CA ALA A 244 9.91 -0.54 7.78
C ALA A 244 9.34 -1.32 6.59
N SER A 245 10.21 -1.73 5.66
CA SER A 245 9.84 -2.58 4.52
C SER A 245 10.50 -3.95 4.61
N TYR A 246 9.72 -5.02 4.42
CA TYR A 246 10.17 -6.40 4.44
C TYR A 246 10.34 -6.90 3.00
N ASN A 247 11.54 -7.38 2.65
CA ASN A 247 11.87 -7.80 1.29
C ASN A 247 11.77 -9.32 1.04
N GLY A 248 11.11 -10.05 1.94
CA GLY A 248 11.03 -11.52 1.89
C GLY A 248 12.15 -12.22 2.66
N ALA A 249 13.17 -11.50 3.12
CA ALA A 249 14.23 -12.02 3.98
C ALA A 249 14.39 -11.17 5.25
N ASP A 250 14.61 -9.87 5.07
CA ASP A 250 14.95 -8.94 6.14
C ASP A 250 14.09 -7.67 6.11
N TRP A 251 14.08 -6.96 7.23
CA TRP A 251 13.48 -5.63 7.34
C TRP A 251 14.50 -4.54 7.02
N ASP A 252 14.15 -3.66 6.08
CA ASP A 252 14.86 -2.43 5.78
C ASP A 252 14.23 -1.26 6.57
N TYR A 253 15.09 -0.52 7.26
CA TYR A 253 14.75 0.64 8.08
C TYR A 253 15.36 1.95 7.52
N THR A 254 15.83 1.93 6.28
CA THR A 254 16.39 3.11 5.63
C THR A 254 15.34 4.22 5.62
N ASN A 255 15.69 5.40 6.15
CA ASN A 255 14.77 6.54 6.33
C ASN A 255 13.48 6.18 7.09
N ALA A 256 13.54 5.20 8.00
CA ALA A 256 12.44 4.86 8.90
C ALA A 256 12.06 6.09 9.74
N ALA A 257 10.77 6.44 9.75
CA ALA A 257 10.23 7.51 10.57
C ALA A 257 8.73 7.34 10.82
N HIS A 258 8.21 8.17 11.70
CA HIS A 258 6.78 8.37 11.94
C HIS A 258 6.44 9.86 12.02
N SER A 259 5.19 10.19 11.68
CA SER A 259 4.67 11.55 11.84
C SER A 259 3.15 11.51 11.92
N GLY A 260 2.58 11.88 13.08
CA GLY A 260 1.14 11.77 13.32
C GLY A 260 0.66 10.34 13.08
N SER A 261 -0.31 10.16 12.18
CA SER A 261 -0.83 8.85 11.78
C SER A 261 -0.18 8.29 10.51
N THR A 262 1.10 8.58 10.30
CA THR A 262 1.88 8.07 9.16
C THR A 262 3.18 7.43 9.61
N VAL A 263 3.59 6.40 8.88
CA VAL A 263 4.92 5.79 8.96
C VAL A 263 5.59 5.86 7.58
N SER A 264 6.91 5.94 7.56
CA SER A 264 7.68 5.98 6.31
C SER A 264 8.96 5.15 6.38
N SER A 265 9.39 4.60 5.24
CA SER A 265 10.72 4.04 5.01
C SER A 265 11.04 4.03 3.51
N THR A 266 12.31 3.88 3.15
CA THR A 266 12.73 3.57 1.79
C THR A 266 12.61 2.06 1.54
N ALA A 267 12.20 1.68 0.34
CA ALA A 267 12.24 0.32 -0.18
C ALA A 267 13.05 0.30 -1.49
N THR A 268 14.00 -0.62 -1.61
CA THR A 268 14.81 -0.82 -2.83
C THR A 268 14.50 -2.13 -3.56
N ASN A 269 13.73 -3.01 -2.93
CA ASN A 269 13.18 -4.22 -3.54
C ASN A 269 11.83 -3.94 -4.18
N THR A 270 11.51 -4.65 -5.26
CA THR A 270 10.28 -4.46 -6.03
C THR A 270 9.09 -5.25 -5.52
N ASP A 271 9.26 -6.21 -4.61
CA ASP A 271 8.18 -6.95 -3.96
C ASP A 271 8.42 -6.92 -2.45
N ILE A 272 7.60 -6.15 -1.73
CA ILE A 272 7.80 -5.87 -0.31
C ILE A 272 6.48 -5.81 0.46
N GLY A 273 6.55 -6.11 1.75
CA GLY A 273 5.53 -5.76 2.74
C GLY A 273 5.97 -4.53 3.54
N PHE A 274 5.18 -3.46 3.55
CA PHE A 274 5.48 -2.22 4.27
C PHE A 274 4.53 -2.05 5.45
N THR A 275 5.05 -1.76 6.64
CA THR A 275 4.28 -1.59 7.88
C THR A 275 5.04 -0.68 8.86
N GLY A 276 4.56 -0.58 10.10
CA GLY A 276 5.25 0.11 11.18
C GLY A 276 5.33 -0.72 12.46
N PHE A 277 6.46 -0.64 13.15
CA PHE A 277 6.65 -1.19 14.49
C PHE A 277 7.86 -0.55 15.17
N LYS A 278 7.89 -0.60 16.51
CA LYS A 278 9.07 -0.19 17.27
C LYS A 278 10.22 -1.12 16.91
N LYS A 279 11.28 -0.54 16.37
CA LYS A 279 12.53 -1.24 16.11
C LYS A 279 12.99 -1.91 17.40
N GLY A 280 13.23 -3.21 17.34
CA GLY A 280 13.62 -3.98 18.52
C GLY A 280 14.92 -3.46 19.11
N ASP A 281 15.01 -3.49 20.44
CA ASP A 281 16.26 -3.29 21.15
C ASP A 281 17.22 -4.44 20.76
N VAL A 282 18.40 -4.10 20.26
CA VAL A 282 19.44 -5.09 20.02
C VAL A 282 20.15 -5.34 21.34
N VAL A 283 19.94 -6.52 21.92
CA VAL A 283 20.70 -6.96 23.10
C VAL A 283 22.04 -7.51 22.62
N LEU A 284 23.12 -6.76 22.85
CA LEU A 284 24.47 -7.22 22.57
C LEU A 284 24.99 -8.02 23.77
N ASN A 285 24.95 -9.35 23.66
CA ASN A 285 25.53 -10.24 24.67
C ASN A 285 27.05 -10.31 24.49
N LEU A 286 27.77 -9.36 25.08
CA LEU A 286 29.24 -9.38 25.09
C LEU A 286 29.76 -10.30 26.18
N THR A 287 30.63 -11.23 25.80
CA THR A 287 31.51 -11.92 26.75
C THR A 287 32.92 -11.41 26.53
N ALA A 288 33.49 -10.75 27.52
CA ALA A 288 34.89 -10.35 27.53
C ALA A 288 35.67 -11.30 28.45
N TYR A 289 36.77 -11.85 27.95
CA TYR A 289 37.78 -12.48 28.80
C TYR A 289 38.78 -11.40 29.21
N ILE A 290 38.88 -11.14 30.51
CA ILE A 290 39.83 -10.19 31.06
C ILE A 290 40.91 -11.01 31.77
N GLU A 291 42.14 -10.96 31.28
CA GLU A 291 43.30 -11.56 31.95
C GLU A 291 44.07 -10.49 32.73
N GLY A 292 44.49 -10.86 33.94
CA GLY A 292 45.26 -10.00 34.84
C GLY A 292 45.83 -10.81 36.00
N TYR A 293 46.57 -10.15 36.88
CA TYR A 293 47.16 -10.82 38.04
C TYR A 293 46.06 -11.12 39.08
N MET A 294 45.70 -12.40 39.19
CA MET A 294 44.69 -12.90 40.13
C MET A 294 45.34 -13.38 41.42
N ASP A 295 44.89 -12.87 42.57
CA ASP A 295 45.31 -13.33 43.90
C ASP A 295 44.07 -13.54 44.77
N GLY A 296 43.89 -14.73 45.31
CA GLY A 296 42.74 -15.05 46.19
C GLY A 296 41.34 -14.84 45.60
N GLY A 297 41.20 -14.82 44.26
CA GLY A 297 39.93 -14.58 43.57
C GLY A 297 39.62 -13.10 43.25
N SER A 298 40.56 -12.19 43.50
CA SER A 298 40.46 -10.77 43.12
C SER A 298 41.56 -10.39 42.12
N MET A 299 41.23 -9.55 41.13
CA MET A 299 42.24 -8.93 40.27
C MET A 299 43.02 -7.89 41.08
N ARG A 300 44.36 -7.90 40.95
CA ARG A 300 45.25 -6.93 41.61
C ARG A 300 45.83 -5.91 40.61
N PRO A 301 46.16 -4.69 41.06
CA PRO A 301 46.86 -3.71 40.24
C PRO A 301 48.21 -4.24 39.74
N VAL A 302 48.47 -4.20 38.42
CA VAL A 302 49.76 -4.62 37.83
C VAL A 302 50.92 -3.77 38.37
N LEU A 303 50.69 -2.48 38.63
CA LEU A 303 51.71 -1.55 39.14
C LEU A 303 52.18 -1.87 40.57
N GLN A 304 51.29 -2.38 41.42
CA GLN A 304 51.63 -2.70 42.82
C GLN A 304 52.58 -3.90 42.92
N ASN A 305 52.58 -4.78 41.91
CA ASN A 305 53.42 -5.98 41.88
C ASN A 305 54.77 -5.78 41.16
N SER A 306 54.97 -4.64 40.48
CA SER A 306 56.23 -4.29 39.81
C SER A 306 57.13 -3.39 40.67
N GLY A 307 56.78 -3.17 41.94
CA GLY A 307 57.55 -2.34 42.88
C GLY A 307 57.38 -0.83 42.70
N GLU A 308 56.43 -0.41 41.86
CA GLU A 308 56.10 1.00 41.64
C GLU A 308 55.24 1.54 42.80
N THR A 309 55.47 2.78 43.22
CA THR A 309 54.66 3.48 44.24
C THR A 309 53.29 3.87 43.70
N GLY A 310 52.42 2.88 43.49
CA GLY A 310 51.00 3.04 43.16
C GLY A 310 50.12 2.79 44.39
N THR A 311 49.03 3.56 44.54
CA THR A 311 48.04 3.32 45.61
C THR A 311 47.37 1.97 45.36
N GLY A 312 47.18 1.14 46.40
CA GLY A 312 46.62 -0.22 46.30
C GLY A 312 45.16 -0.33 45.82
N THR A 313 44.67 0.71 45.15
CA THR A 313 43.31 0.91 44.62
C THR A 313 43.32 1.24 43.12
N GLN A 314 44.48 1.29 42.46
CA GLN A 314 44.56 1.55 41.02
C GLN A 314 44.12 0.32 40.23
N CYS A 315 42.93 0.35 39.65
CA CYS A 315 42.44 -0.69 38.75
C CYS A 315 42.50 -0.19 37.29
N ASP A 316 42.59 -1.12 36.35
CA ASP A 316 42.33 -0.82 34.95
C ASP A 316 40.83 -0.58 34.73
N ASN A 317 40.49 0.32 33.80
CA ASN A 317 39.12 0.61 33.41
C ASN A 317 38.86 -0.05 32.05
N LEU A 318 37.76 -0.79 31.93
CA LEU A 318 37.26 -1.26 30.64
C LEU A 318 36.13 -0.35 30.17
N THR A 319 36.28 0.24 28.99
CA THR A 319 35.22 1.00 28.33
C THR A 319 34.73 0.19 27.13
N VAL A 320 33.42 -0.03 27.05
CA VAL A 320 32.78 -0.63 25.88
C VAL A 320 32.14 0.48 25.06
N GLU A 321 32.63 0.64 23.83
CA GLU A 321 32.12 1.65 22.90
C GLU A 321 31.43 0.99 21.72
N LEU A 322 30.26 1.51 21.35
CA LEU A 322 29.67 1.30 20.03
C LEU A 322 30.12 2.45 19.14
N ARG A 323 30.63 2.13 17.95
CA ARG A 323 31.13 3.11 16.99
C ARG A 323 30.37 3.04 15.67
N ASN A 324 30.35 4.15 14.94
CA ASN A 324 29.70 4.20 13.63
C ASN A 324 30.49 3.37 12.60
N ALA A 325 29.81 2.47 11.90
CA ALA A 325 30.41 1.56 10.92
C ALA A 325 31.09 2.27 9.73
N THR A 326 30.59 3.45 9.32
CA THR A 326 31.14 4.24 8.20
C THR A 326 32.00 5.41 8.67
N ALA A 327 32.01 5.72 9.97
CA ALA A 327 32.86 6.72 10.60
C ALA A 327 33.46 6.16 11.91
N PRO A 328 34.52 5.32 11.84
CA PRO A 328 34.99 4.48 12.95
C PRO A 328 35.62 5.25 14.13
N TYR A 329 35.74 6.57 14.02
CA TYR A 329 36.17 7.45 15.13
C TYR A 329 35.00 8.21 15.76
N ALA A 330 33.79 8.12 15.19
CA ALA A 330 32.59 8.70 15.77
C ALA A 330 31.99 7.71 16.78
N LEU A 331 31.92 8.14 18.05
CA LEU A 331 31.29 7.38 19.12
C LEU A 331 29.76 7.38 18.91
N ALA A 332 29.17 6.20 18.80
CA ALA A 332 27.72 6.04 18.75
C ALA A 332 27.13 5.91 20.17
N HIS A 333 27.81 5.17 21.05
CA HIS A 333 27.43 5.01 22.45
C HIS A 333 28.62 4.52 23.29
N THR A 334 28.64 4.80 24.59
CA THR A 334 29.60 4.23 25.55
C THR A 334 28.85 3.68 26.76
N PHE A 335 29.28 2.53 27.26
CA PHE A 335 28.76 1.88 28.47
C PHE A 335 29.77 1.99 29.61
#